data_AF-A0A918EE69-F1
#
_entry.id   AF-A0A918EE69-F1
#
_cell.length_a   1.000
_cell.length_b   1.000
_cell.length_c   1.000
_cell.angle_alpha   90.00
_cell.angle_beta   90.00
_cell.angle_gamma   90.00
#
_symmetry.space_group_name_H-M   'P 1'
#
loop_
_entity.id
_entity.type
_entity.pdbx_description
1 polymer ?
#
loop_
_entity_poly.entity_id
_entity_poly.type
_entity_poly.pdbx_seq_one_letter_code
_entity_poly.pdbx_strand_id
1 'polypeptide(L)'
;MRPIPELRRTADIVFPKERLAIFVDGCFWHGCPEHHRPARKNAGFWSTKIAANKQRDLETTQVLAERGWMVIRCWEHETADSVANRVVSMLASSLSQD
;
A
#
# COMPACT_ATOMS: atom_id res chain seq x y z
N MET A 1 -2.44 -3.02 -11.28
CA MET A 1 -3.24 -2.07 -12.10
C MET A 1 -2.97 -0.63 -11.65
N ARG A 2 -3.08 0.39 -12.52
CA ARG A 2 -2.93 1.80 -12.08
C ARG A 2 -4.30 2.38 -11.68
N PRO A 3 -4.46 2.88 -10.44
CA PRO A 3 -5.72 3.52 -10.02
C PRO A 3 -6.03 4.80 -10.81
N ILE A 4 -5.01 5.64 -11.01
CA ILE A 4 -5.09 6.83 -11.86
C ILE A 4 -4.02 6.76 -12.97
N PRO A 5 -4.36 7.02 -14.26
CA PRO A 5 -3.43 6.83 -15.39
C PRO A 5 -2.16 7.67 -15.32
N GLU A 6 -2.27 8.90 -14.80
CA GLU A 6 -1.19 9.90 -14.78
C GLU A 6 -0.11 9.57 -13.74
N LEU A 7 -0.48 8.83 -12.68
CA LEU A 7 0.44 8.43 -11.63
C LEU A 7 1.12 7.13 -12.02
N ARG A 8 2.45 7.15 -12.18
CA ARG A 8 3.26 5.94 -12.42
C ARG A 8 3.46 5.12 -11.14
N ARG A 9 2.34 4.65 -10.58
CA ARG A 9 2.25 3.77 -9.42
C ARG A 9 1.22 2.69 -9.71
N THR A 10 1.58 1.45 -9.45
CA THR A 10 0.75 0.29 -9.73
C THR A 10 0.33 -0.30 -8.39
N ALA A 11 -0.97 -0.40 -8.16
CA ALA A 11 -1.53 -1.17 -7.06
C ALA A 11 -1.65 -2.64 -7.45
N ASP A 12 -1.62 -3.54 -6.48
CA ASP A 12 -1.72 -4.99 -6.70
C ASP A 12 -3.15 -5.38 -7.06
N ILE A 13 -4.11 -4.83 -6.30
CA ILE A 13 -5.55 -5.05 -6.51
C ILE A 13 -6.24 -3.69 -6.59
N VAL A 14 -7.21 -3.56 -7.50
CA VAL A 14 -7.98 -2.33 -7.70
C VAL A 14 -9.44 -2.69 -7.88
N PHE A 15 -10.31 -1.97 -7.18
CA PHE A 15 -11.76 -1.96 -7.35
C PHE A 15 -12.18 -0.58 -7.90
N PRO A 16 -12.30 -0.42 -9.24
CA PRO A 16 -12.45 0.91 -9.83
C PRO A 16 -13.77 1.60 -9.51
N LYS A 17 -14.86 0.84 -9.37
CA LYS A 17 -16.19 1.38 -9.09
C LYS A 17 -16.24 2.01 -7.69
N GLU A 18 -15.62 1.35 -6.73
CA GLU A 18 -15.52 1.77 -5.33
C GLU A 18 -14.34 2.73 -5.08
N ARG A 19 -13.52 3.00 -6.11
CA ARG A 19 -12.27 3.76 -6.01
C ARG A 19 -11.35 3.25 -4.90
N LEU A 20 -11.19 1.94 -4.79
CA LEU A 20 -10.29 1.32 -3.82
C LEU A 20 -9.04 0.76 -4.50
N ALA A 21 -7.87 1.12 -3.97
CA ALA A 21 -6.57 0.58 -4.35
C ALA A 21 -5.92 -0.15 -3.17
N ILE A 22 -5.41 -1.35 -3.41
CA ILE A 22 -4.77 -2.19 -2.39
C ILE A 22 -3.32 -2.46 -2.79
N PHE A 23 -2.42 -2.27 -1.84
CA PHE A 23 -0.99 -2.55 -1.97
C PHE A 23 -0.56 -3.62 -0.96
N VAL A 24 0.15 -4.63 -1.45
CA VAL A 24 0.74 -5.71 -0.64
C VAL A 24 2.23 -5.42 -0.48
N ASP A 25 2.60 -4.93 0.70
CA ASP A 25 3.93 -4.47 1.01
C ASP A 25 4.83 -5.62 1.46
N GLY A 26 5.79 -5.96 0.62
CA GLY A 26 6.88 -6.86 1.02
C GLY A 26 7.68 -6.27 2.19
N CYS A 27 7.89 -7.05 3.25
CA CYS A 27 8.45 -6.54 4.51
C CYS A 27 9.86 -6.01 4.35
N PHE A 28 10.65 -6.66 3.49
CA PHE A 28 11.97 -6.18 3.15
C PHE A 28 11.90 -4.86 2.35
N TRP A 29 11.18 -4.85 1.23
CA TRP A 29 11.20 -3.77 0.24
C TRP A 29 10.58 -2.45 0.72
N HIS A 30 9.63 -2.54 1.64
CA HIS A 30 8.91 -1.39 2.19
C HIS A 30 9.28 -1.12 3.65
N GLY A 31 10.23 -1.89 4.21
CA GLY A 31 10.78 -1.70 5.54
C GLY A 31 9.75 -1.81 6.65
N CYS A 32 9.06 -2.96 6.71
CA CYS A 32 8.11 -3.33 7.74
C CYS A 32 8.62 -3.01 9.16
N PRO A 33 7.80 -2.39 10.03
CA PRO A 33 8.21 -2.08 11.40
C PRO A 33 8.50 -3.33 12.26
N GLU A 34 7.89 -4.47 11.94
CA GLU A 34 7.98 -5.70 12.74
C GLU A 34 8.99 -6.70 12.18
N HIS A 35 8.96 -6.92 10.86
CA HIS A 35 9.68 -8.03 10.21
C HIS A 35 10.85 -7.57 9.31
N HIS A 36 11.09 -6.27 9.15
CA HIS A 36 12.20 -5.81 8.32
C HIS A 36 13.54 -6.25 8.90
N ARG A 37 14.33 -6.93 8.05
CA ARG A 37 15.70 -7.33 8.36
C ARG A 37 16.65 -6.55 7.46
N PRO A 38 17.40 -5.56 8.01
CA PRO A 38 18.34 -4.78 7.24
C PRO A 38 19.37 -5.67 6.52
N ALA A 39 19.63 -5.38 5.26
CA ALA A 39 20.66 -6.08 4.49
C ALA A 39 22.05 -5.79 5.07
N ARG A 40 22.82 -6.84 5.34
CA ARG A 40 24.20 -6.71 5.88
C ARG A 40 25.21 -6.27 4.81
N LYS A 41 25.07 -6.80 3.59
CA LYS A 41 25.91 -6.43 2.45
C LYS A 41 25.34 -5.18 1.77
N ASN A 42 26.19 -4.21 1.43
CA ASN A 42 25.79 -2.93 0.84
C ASN A 42 24.75 -2.18 1.69
N ALA A 43 24.89 -2.22 3.02
CA ALA A 43 23.91 -1.70 3.97
C ALA A 43 23.49 -0.25 3.69
N GLY A 44 24.45 0.63 3.37
CA GLY A 44 24.16 2.04 3.05
C GLY A 44 23.29 2.21 1.80
N PHE A 45 23.55 1.45 0.74
CA PHE A 45 22.70 1.45 -0.46
C PHE A 45 21.28 0.99 -0.12
N TRP A 46 21.16 -0.10 0.64
CA TRP A 46 19.86 -0.65 1.01
C TRP A 46 19.08 0.28 1.93
N SER A 47 19.70 0.88 2.95
CA SER A 47 19.02 1.84 3.83
C SER A 47 18.46 3.01 3.04
N THR A 48 19.23 3.58 2.10
CA THR A 48 18.78 4.69 1.25
C THR A 48 17.64 4.24 0.32
N LYS A 49 17.75 3.06 -0.29
CA LYS A 49 16.72 2.52 -1.17
C LYS A 49 15.40 2.26 -0.44
N ILE A 50 15.45 1.65 0.74
CA ILE A 50 14.26 1.38 1.55
C ILE A 50 13.63 2.69 2.03
N ALA A 51 14.42 3.68 2.45
CA ALA A 51 13.91 4.99 2.82
C ALA A 51 13.17 5.67 1.64
N ALA A 52 13.76 5.62 0.43
CA ALA A 52 13.12 6.16 -0.77
C ALA A 52 11.85 5.41 -1.17
N ASN A 53 11.77 4.10 -0.92
CA ASN A 53 10.55 3.32 -1.12
C ASN A 53 9.45 3.76 -0.15
N LYS A 54 9.75 3.85 1.15
CA LYS A 54 8.80 4.34 2.16
C LYS A 54 8.25 5.72 1.84
N GLN A 55 9.13 6.64 1.43
CA GLN A 55 8.73 7.99 1.03
C GLN A 55 7.77 7.94 -0.18
N ARG A 56 8.08 7.10 -1.17
CA ARG A 56 7.21 6.88 -2.33
C ARG A 56 5.86 6.26 -1.95
N ASP A 57 5.83 5.36 -0.99
CA ASP A 57 4.60 4.73 -0.50
C ASP A 57 3.68 5.75 0.17
N LEU A 58 4.26 6.65 0.98
CA LEU A 58 3.54 7.76 1.60
C LEU A 58 2.96 8.71 0.54
N GLU A 59 3.79 9.16 -0.41
CA GLU A 59 3.35 10.03 -1.51
C GLU A 59 2.25 9.38 -2.35
N THR A 60 2.38 8.09 -2.66
CA THR A 60 1.37 7.36 -3.44
C THR A 60 0.04 7.32 -2.69
N THR A 61 0.08 7.06 -1.38
CA THR A 61 -1.11 7.02 -0.53
C THR A 61 -1.78 8.39 -0.47
N GLN A 62 -1.00 9.46 -0.26
CA GLN A 62 -1.49 10.83 -0.21
C GLN A 62 -2.16 11.26 -1.53
N VAL A 63 -1.46 11.10 -2.65
CA VAL A 63 -1.99 11.49 -3.98
C VAL A 63 -3.27 10.72 -4.31
N LEU A 64 -3.34 9.43 -4.00
CA LEU A 64 -4.56 8.65 -4.23
C LEU A 64 -5.71 9.15 -3.35
N ALA A 65 -5.47 9.36 -2.06
CA ALA A 65 -6.47 9.87 -1.13
C ALA A 65 -7.01 11.25 -1.55
N GLU A 66 -6.13 12.18 -1.95
CA GLU A 66 -6.51 13.50 -2.47
C GLU A 66 -7.36 13.43 -3.75
N ARG A 67 -7.23 12.35 -4.52
CA ARG A 67 -8.04 12.08 -5.71
C ARG A 67 -9.31 11.27 -5.40
N GLY A 68 -9.65 11.13 -4.12
CA GLY A 68 -10.85 10.43 -3.66
C GLY A 68 -10.76 8.91 -3.80
N TRP A 69 -9.56 8.34 -3.75
CA TRP A 69 -9.36 6.90 -3.67
C TRP A 69 -9.19 6.46 -2.22
N MET A 70 -9.88 5.39 -1.84
CA MET A 70 -9.53 4.63 -0.65
C MET A 70 -8.26 3.83 -0.92
N VAL A 71 -7.37 3.79 0.07
CA VAL A 71 -6.10 3.08 -0.02
C VAL A 71 -5.97 2.14 1.17
N ILE A 72 -5.77 0.86 0.88
CA ILE A 72 -5.38 -0.14 1.88
C ILE A 72 -3.95 -0.56 1.56
N ARG A 73 -3.08 -0.50 2.57
CA ARG A 73 -1.77 -1.14 2.53
C ARG A 73 -1.73 -2.24 3.57
N CYS A 74 -1.32 -3.42 3.18
CA CYS A 74 -1.14 -4.56 4.06
C CYS A 74 0.25 -5.15 3.87
N TRP A 75 0.82 -5.70 4.92
CA TRP A 75 2.12 -6.35 4.85
C TRP A 75 2.00 -7.78 4.34
N GLU A 76 3.04 -8.27 3.65
CA GLU A 76 3.10 -9.65 3.14
C GLU A 76 2.96 -10.72 4.24
N HIS A 77 3.24 -10.37 5.50
CA HIS A 77 3.13 -11.29 6.64
C HIS A 77 1.71 -11.35 7.21
N GLU A 78 0.79 -10.49 6.75
CA GLU A 78 -0.60 -10.53 7.14
C GLU A 78 -1.34 -11.62 6.36
N THR A 79 -2.28 -12.30 7.02
CA THR A 79 -3.10 -13.33 6.39
C THR A 79 -4.07 -12.71 5.39
N ALA A 80 -4.32 -13.39 4.26
CA ALA A 80 -5.29 -12.93 3.27
C ALA A 80 -6.69 -12.68 3.87
N ASP A 81 -7.14 -13.53 4.79
CA ASP A 81 -8.45 -13.39 5.45
C ASP A 81 -8.56 -12.10 6.28
N SER A 82 -7.53 -11.76 7.06
CA SER A 82 -7.53 -10.50 7.83
C SER A 82 -7.56 -9.28 6.92
N VAL A 83 -6.81 -9.31 5.81
CA VAL A 83 -6.82 -8.23 4.83
C VAL A 83 -8.18 -8.12 4.15
N ALA A 84 -8.75 -9.23 3.70
CA ALA A 84 -10.06 -9.28 3.06
C ALA A 84 -11.16 -8.74 3.98
N ASN A 85 -11.16 -9.11 5.27
CA ASN A 85 -12.11 -8.59 6.24
C ASN A 85 -12.02 -7.07 6.40
N ARG A 86 -10.81 -6.48 6.42
CA ARG A 86 -10.65 -5.01 6.44
C ARG A 86 -11.19 -4.36 5.18
N VAL A 87 -10.98 -4.97 4.01
CA VAL A 87 -11.52 -4.49 2.72
C VAL A 87 -13.04 -4.45 2.79
N VAL A 88 -13.68 -5.54 3.21
CA VAL A 88 -15.14 -5.61 3.34
C VAL A 88 -15.66 -4.55 4.31
N SER A 89 -15.05 -4.42 5.50
CA SER A 89 -15.45 -3.42 6.48
C SER A 89 -15.32 -1.98 5.96
N MET A 90 -14.23 -1.66 5.27
CA MET A 90 -14.02 -0.33 4.68
C MET A 90 -15.09 0.00 3.64
N LEU A 91 -15.40 -0.94 2.74
CA LEU A 91 -16.42 -0.76 1.71
C LEU A 91 -17.83 -0.63 2.31
N ALA A 92 -18.15 -1.40 3.35
CA ALA A 92 -19.44 -1.30 4.04
C ALA A 92 -19.63 0.07 4.71
N SER A 93 -18.58 0.63 5.32
CA SER A 93 -18.63 1.96 5.91
C SER A 93 -18.78 3.07 4.87
N SER A 94 -18.16 2.94 3.69
CA SER A 94 -18.32 3.94 2.62
C SER A 94 -19.73 3.96 2.01
N LEU A 95 -20.41 2.80 1.95
CA LEU A 95 -21.78 2.70 1.43
C LEU A 95 -22.85 3.24 2.39
N SER A 96 -22.50 3.47 3.66
CA SER A 96 -23.42 3.98 4.69
C SER A 96 -23.41 5.50 4.81
N GLN A 97 -22.60 6.20 3.99
CA GLN A 97 -22.45 7.66 4.00
C GLN A 97 -23.04 8.35 2.76
N ASP A 98 -23.72 7.59 1.90
CA ASP A 98 -24.55 8.07 0.79
C ASP A 98 -26.04 8.01 1.16
#